data_AF-A0A811UZA9-F1
#
_entry.id   AF-A0A811UZA9-F1
#
_cell.length_a   1.000
_cell.length_b   1.000
_cell.length_c   1.000
_cell.angle_alpha   90.00
_cell.angle_beta   90.00
_cell.angle_gamma   90.00
#
_symmetry.space_group_name_H-M   'P 1'
#
loop_
_entity.id
_entity.type
_entity.pdbx_description
1 polymer ?
#
loop_
_entity_poly.entity_id
_entity_poly.type
_entity_poly.pdbx_seq_one_letter_code
_entity_poly.pdbx_strand_id
1 'polypeptide(L)'
;MDICQGDTKVRSLDVYSKNHLSGAQKTDPDVNCGELLILIPPEGYHMIQEGRGLRIGIEFSMEDPRGGIHFVIPPTSEDETQPNSAHMFTYAYENSTRLWFPCVDSFADPCTWKLEFTVDKHLTAVSCGELVEVVMTPDLRRKTFHYSLTTPVCAPNIALAVGPFEIYVDPHMHEVTHFCLPQLLPLLKNTVRYLHEAFEFFEETLSTRYPFSCYKQVFVDELDTDISAYATLSIASVHLMHSIAIIDRLI
;
A
#
# COMPACT_ATOMS: atom_id res chain seq x y z
N MET A 1 -12.52 11.97 -16.81
CA MET A 1 -12.78 13.01 -17.83
C MET A 1 -12.92 12.33 -19.17
N ASP A 2 -13.85 12.78 -20.02
CA ASP A 2 -14.09 12.13 -21.31
C ASP A 2 -13.24 12.76 -22.41
N ILE A 3 -12.43 11.93 -23.08
CA ILE A 3 -11.39 12.35 -24.03
C ILE A 3 -11.98 12.76 -25.41
N CYS A 4 -13.24 12.42 -25.69
CA CYS A 4 -13.88 12.59 -27.01
C CYS A 4 -15.38 12.97 -26.98
N GLN A 5 -15.89 13.70 -25.98
CA GLN A 5 -17.32 14.04 -25.97
C GLN A 5 -17.71 15.03 -27.09
N GLY A 6 -18.74 14.66 -27.87
CA GLY A 6 -19.53 15.60 -28.70
C GLY A 6 -19.54 15.32 -30.20
N ASP A 7 -18.53 14.65 -30.76
CA ASP A 7 -18.46 14.39 -32.21
C ASP A 7 -18.34 12.89 -32.49
N THR A 8 -19.43 12.30 -32.98
CA THR A 8 -19.49 10.88 -33.35
C THR A 8 -18.53 10.52 -34.49
N LYS A 9 -17.99 11.52 -35.21
CA LYS A 9 -17.04 11.31 -36.31
C LYS A 9 -15.59 11.08 -35.85
N VAL A 10 -15.26 11.37 -34.60
CA VAL A 10 -13.89 11.22 -34.03
C VAL A 10 -13.75 9.99 -33.11
N ARG A 11 -14.72 9.08 -33.15
CA ARG A 11 -14.71 7.82 -32.38
C ARG A 11 -13.88 6.71 -33.05
N SER A 12 -12.71 7.05 -33.60
CA SER A 12 -11.75 6.03 -34.04
C SER A 12 -10.76 5.71 -32.91
N LEU A 13 -10.27 4.47 -32.90
CA LEU A 13 -9.26 4.03 -31.92
C LEU A 13 -8.00 4.89 -32.00
N ASP A 14 -7.57 5.27 -33.20
CA ASP A 14 -6.37 6.09 -33.42
C ASP A 14 -6.51 7.50 -32.81
N VAL A 15 -7.69 8.10 -32.93
CA VAL A 15 -7.97 9.42 -32.35
C VAL A 15 -8.03 9.32 -30.83
N TYR A 16 -8.76 8.33 -30.32
CA TYR A 16 -8.85 8.10 -28.88
C TYR A 16 -7.48 7.86 -28.26
N SER A 17 -6.67 6.95 -28.83
CA SER A 17 -5.33 6.61 -28.33
C SER A 17 -4.42 7.83 -28.24
N LYS A 18 -4.38 8.67 -29.30
CA LYS A 18 -3.58 9.90 -29.30
C LYS A 18 -4.04 10.92 -28.26
N ASN A 19 -5.35 11.16 -28.18
CA ASN A 19 -5.91 12.13 -27.24
C ASN A 19 -5.79 11.63 -25.79
N HIS A 20 -5.96 10.33 -25.56
CA HIS A 20 -5.77 9.69 -24.26
C HIS A 20 -4.32 9.83 -23.80
N LEU A 21 -3.36 9.46 -24.65
CA LEU A 21 -1.94 9.60 -24.34
C LEU A 21 -1.57 11.06 -24.04
N SER A 22 -2.04 12.01 -24.84
CA SER A 22 -1.79 13.43 -24.58
C SER A 22 -2.41 13.91 -23.26
N GLY A 23 -3.58 13.38 -22.90
CA GLY A 23 -4.21 13.64 -21.61
C GLY A 23 -3.38 13.08 -20.45
N ALA A 24 -2.97 11.82 -20.52
CA ALA A 24 -2.15 11.16 -19.51
C ALA A 24 -0.79 11.84 -19.31
N GLN A 25 -0.14 12.30 -20.39
CA GLN A 25 1.12 13.04 -20.30
C GLN A 25 0.97 14.38 -19.58
N LYS A 26 -0.22 15.01 -19.59
CA LYS A 26 -0.45 16.26 -18.84
C LYS A 26 -0.59 16.03 -17.33
N THR A 27 -0.85 14.79 -16.91
CA THR A 27 -0.95 14.41 -15.50
C THR A 27 0.31 13.69 -14.99
N ASP A 28 1.30 13.52 -15.86
CA ASP A 28 2.52 12.79 -15.58
C ASP A 28 3.58 13.71 -14.96
N PRO A 29 4.03 13.45 -13.72
CA PRO A 29 5.09 14.22 -13.09
C PRO A 29 6.45 14.10 -13.81
N ASP A 30 6.72 13.00 -14.51
CA ASP A 30 8.03 12.75 -15.14
C ASP A 30 8.29 13.68 -16.34
N VAL A 31 7.23 14.29 -16.88
CA VAL A 31 7.32 15.33 -17.93
C VAL A 31 7.15 16.74 -17.38
N ASN A 32 7.39 16.92 -16.07
CA ASN A 32 7.24 18.19 -15.36
C ASN A 32 5.82 18.78 -15.47
N CYS A 33 4.84 17.88 -15.47
CA CYS A 33 3.42 18.21 -15.42
C CYS A 33 2.81 17.66 -14.12
N GLY A 34 1.51 17.77 -13.95
CA GLY A 34 0.86 17.32 -12.72
C GLY A 34 -0.55 17.85 -12.58
N GLU A 35 -1.34 17.18 -11.75
CA GLU A 35 -2.75 17.51 -11.51
C GLU A 35 -2.91 18.59 -10.44
N LEU A 36 -2.00 18.62 -9.48
CA LEU A 36 -1.99 19.55 -8.36
C LEU A 36 -0.83 20.54 -8.49
N LEU A 37 -1.17 21.80 -8.76
CA LEU A 37 -0.20 22.90 -8.87
C LEU A 37 -0.24 23.75 -7.60
N ILE A 38 0.83 23.71 -6.82
CA ILE A 38 0.99 24.53 -5.61
C ILE A 38 1.85 25.74 -5.95
N LEU A 39 1.23 26.92 -5.95
CA LEU A 39 1.95 28.17 -6.17
C LEU A 39 2.70 28.57 -4.90
N ILE A 40 4.02 28.61 -4.98
CA ILE A 40 4.84 29.11 -3.88
C ILE A 40 4.65 30.62 -3.76
N PRO A 41 4.36 31.14 -2.55
CA PRO A 41 4.18 32.58 -2.36
C PRO A 41 5.54 33.32 -2.47
N PRO A 42 5.56 34.61 -2.84
CA PRO A 42 6.81 35.35 -3.10
C PRO A 42 7.81 35.34 -1.93
N GLU A 43 7.31 35.28 -0.69
CA GLU A 43 8.12 35.18 0.52
C GLU A 43 8.97 33.90 0.56
N GLY A 44 8.53 32.85 -0.15
CA GLY A 44 9.24 31.59 -0.30
C GLY A 44 10.34 31.59 -1.35
N TYR A 45 10.36 32.57 -2.27
CA TYR A 45 11.29 32.54 -3.42
C TYR A 45 12.75 32.65 -3.00
N HIS A 46 13.05 33.47 -1.99
CA HIS A 46 14.40 33.60 -1.48
C HIS A 46 14.91 32.28 -0.89
N MET A 47 14.06 31.55 -0.16
CA MET A 47 14.43 30.25 0.41
C MET A 47 14.78 29.23 -0.69
N ILE A 48 14.02 29.22 -1.79
CA ILE A 48 14.32 28.36 -2.95
C ILE A 48 15.64 28.77 -3.61
N GLN A 49 15.87 30.06 -3.83
CA GLN A 49 17.10 30.58 -4.44
C GLN A 49 18.36 30.24 -3.61
N GLU A 50 18.21 30.17 -2.29
CA GLU A 50 19.27 29.74 -1.36
C GLU A 50 19.42 28.22 -1.26
N GLY A 51 18.62 27.43 -1.99
CA GLY A 51 18.63 25.97 -1.92
C GLY A 51 18.06 25.40 -0.62
N ARG A 52 17.27 26.17 0.13
CA ARG A 52 16.62 25.71 1.37
C ARG A 52 15.34 24.97 1.03
N GLY A 53 15.08 23.87 1.73
CA GLY A 53 13.85 23.10 1.60
C GLY A 53 12.63 23.87 2.12
N LEU A 54 11.48 23.67 1.48
CA LEU A 54 10.17 24.13 1.94
C LEU A 54 9.39 22.95 2.54
N ARG A 55 8.59 23.22 3.57
CA ARG A 55 7.63 22.24 4.09
C ARG A 55 6.25 22.55 3.55
N ILE A 56 5.65 21.59 2.85
CA ILE A 56 4.31 21.70 2.29
C ILE A 56 3.39 20.84 3.17
N GLY A 57 2.31 21.43 3.66
CA GLY A 57 1.23 20.73 4.35
C GLY A 57 0.01 20.68 3.45
N ILE A 58 -0.52 19.49 3.19
CA ILE A 58 -1.72 19.28 2.38
C ILE A 58 -2.74 18.56 3.25
N GLU A 59 -3.84 19.23 3.56
CA GLU A 59 -4.99 18.61 4.21
C GLU A 59 -5.98 18.19 3.13
N PHE A 60 -6.40 16.92 3.17
CA PHE A 60 -7.31 16.35 2.19
C PHE A 60 -8.20 15.30 2.85
N SER A 61 -9.32 15.00 2.20
CA SER A 61 -10.25 13.94 2.60
C SER A 61 -10.68 13.14 1.38
N MET A 62 -11.04 11.88 1.61
CA MET A 62 -11.51 10.95 0.59
C MET A 62 -12.89 10.44 0.99
N GLU A 63 -13.83 10.48 0.05
CA GLU A 63 -15.19 9.98 0.24
C GLU A 63 -15.47 8.97 -0.86
N ASP A 64 -15.94 7.78 -0.46
CA ASP A 64 -16.31 6.68 -1.38
C ASP A 64 -15.25 6.43 -2.49
N PRO A 65 -14.01 6.05 -2.11
CA PRO A 65 -12.94 5.89 -3.08
C PRO A 65 -13.27 4.82 -4.12
N ARG A 66 -13.17 5.19 -5.39
CA ARG A 66 -13.36 4.25 -6.51
C ARG A 66 -12.06 3.59 -6.99
N GLY A 67 -10.95 3.88 -6.31
CA GLY A 67 -9.61 3.39 -6.64
C GLY A 67 -8.59 3.86 -5.58
N GLY A 68 -7.38 3.31 -5.63
CA GLY A 68 -6.31 3.57 -4.65
C GLY A 68 -6.47 2.80 -3.35
N ILE A 69 -7.67 2.82 -2.75
CA ILE A 69 -8.03 2.07 -1.54
C ILE A 69 -9.20 1.14 -1.86
N HIS A 70 -9.12 -0.11 -1.40
CA HIS A 70 -10.22 -1.08 -1.41
C HIS A 70 -10.75 -1.30 0.00
N PHE A 71 -12.08 -1.36 0.14
CA PHE A 71 -12.74 -1.76 1.38
C PHE A 71 -13.49 -3.06 1.16
N VAL A 72 -13.08 -4.10 1.90
CA VAL A 72 -13.79 -5.37 1.94
C VAL A 72 -14.71 -5.35 3.14
N ILE A 73 -16.01 -5.32 2.88
CA ILE A 73 -17.05 -5.32 3.91
C ILE A 73 -17.85 -6.62 3.76
N PRO A 74 -17.59 -7.62 4.61
CA PRO A 74 -18.37 -8.85 4.63
C PRO A 74 -19.86 -8.52 4.83
N PRO A 75 -20.77 -9.25 4.17
CA PRO A 75 -22.19 -9.07 4.40
C PRO A 75 -22.50 -9.30 5.87
N THR A 76 -23.32 -8.44 6.47
CA THR A 76 -23.73 -8.53 7.86
C THR A 76 -24.40 -9.89 8.10
N SER A 77 -23.73 -10.81 8.78
CA SER A 77 -24.35 -12.03 9.26
C SER A 77 -25.21 -11.71 10.48
N GLU A 78 -26.44 -12.23 10.53
CA GLU A 78 -27.24 -12.21 11.77
C GLU A 78 -26.60 -13.07 12.87
N ASP A 79 -25.63 -13.91 12.50
CA ASP A 79 -24.84 -14.73 13.40
C ASP A 79 -23.72 -13.90 14.04
N GLU A 80 -23.91 -13.53 15.31
CA GLU A 80 -22.91 -12.81 16.13
C GLU A 80 -21.62 -13.62 16.37
N THR A 81 -21.60 -14.91 16.02
CA THR A 81 -20.41 -15.77 16.20
C THR A 81 -19.38 -15.64 15.08
N GLN A 82 -19.73 -15.05 13.94
CA GLN A 82 -18.76 -14.79 12.88
C GLN A 82 -17.82 -13.64 13.28
N PRO A 83 -16.50 -13.83 13.19
CA PRO A 83 -15.55 -12.78 13.50
C PRO A 83 -15.71 -11.67 12.46
N ASN A 84 -15.61 -10.42 12.91
CA ASN A 84 -15.46 -9.30 12.00
C ASN A 84 -14.23 -9.56 11.11
N SER A 85 -14.42 -9.59 9.80
CA SER A 85 -13.34 -9.67 8.80
C SER A 85 -13.33 -8.45 7.88
N ALA A 86 -14.03 -7.37 8.23
CA ALA A 86 -13.97 -6.11 7.50
C ALA A 86 -12.56 -5.54 7.54
N HIS A 87 -12.00 -5.26 6.37
CA HIS A 87 -10.64 -4.77 6.23
C HIS A 87 -10.53 -3.85 5.01
N MET A 88 -9.43 -3.13 4.94
CA MET A 88 -9.07 -2.31 3.79
C MET A 88 -7.62 -2.50 3.43
N PHE A 89 -7.28 -2.28 2.17
CA PHE A 89 -5.92 -2.25 1.70
C PHE A 89 -5.75 -1.32 0.51
N THR A 90 -4.52 -1.04 0.14
CA THR A 90 -4.20 -0.19 -1.01
C THR A 90 -3.78 -1.01 -2.21
N TYR A 91 -4.16 -0.56 -3.41
CA TYR A 91 -3.86 -1.25 -4.66
C TYR A 91 -2.44 -0.99 -5.14
N ALA A 92 -1.79 -2.02 -5.70
CA ALA A 92 -0.49 -1.92 -6.37
C ALA A 92 -0.62 -1.85 -7.89
N TYR A 93 -1.58 -1.09 -8.42
CA TYR A 93 -1.63 -0.84 -9.86
C TYR A 93 -0.73 0.36 -10.21
N GLU A 94 -0.12 0.35 -11.39
CA GLU A 94 0.82 1.40 -11.82
C GLU A 94 0.26 2.81 -11.57
N ASN A 95 1.04 3.64 -10.86
CA ASN A 95 0.66 5.01 -10.49
C ASN A 95 -0.71 5.11 -9.78
N SER A 96 -1.03 4.15 -8.90
CA SER A 96 -2.21 4.19 -8.03
C SER A 96 -2.01 5.02 -6.77
N THR A 97 -0.76 5.38 -6.42
CA THR A 97 -0.45 6.11 -5.18
C THR A 97 -0.97 7.55 -5.22
N ARG A 98 -1.23 8.13 -6.40
CA ARG A 98 -1.98 9.39 -6.46
C ARG A 98 -3.46 9.26 -6.08
N LEU A 99 -4.01 8.05 -6.06
CA LEU A 99 -5.45 7.80 -5.85
C LEU A 99 -5.84 7.66 -4.37
N TRP A 100 -4.89 7.49 -3.45
CA TRP A 100 -5.11 7.43 -1.99
C TRP A 100 -4.58 8.65 -1.22
N PHE A 101 -3.45 9.25 -1.64
CA PHE A 101 -2.96 10.52 -1.08
C PHE A 101 -2.23 11.39 -2.12
N PRO A 102 -2.19 12.73 -1.95
CA PRO A 102 -1.45 13.62 -2.86
C PRO A 102 0.06 13.39 -2.79
N CYS A 103 0.65 12.96 -3.91
CA CYS A 103 2.09 12.74 -4.01
C CYS A 103 2.64 12.99 -5.41
N VAL A 104 3.96 13.09 -5.51
CA VAL A 104 4.66 12.89 -6.79
C VAL A 104 4.70 11.39 -7.04
N ASP A 105 3.74 10.93 -7.83
CA ASP A 105 3.52 9.52 -8.11
C ASP A 105 4.38 9.08 -9.30
N SER A 106 5.68 8.97 -9.02
CA SER A 106 6.75 8.59 -9.94
C SER A 106 7.69 7.59 -9.27
N PHE A 107 8.32 6.74 -10.08
CA PHE A 107 9.40 5.86 -9.65
C PHE A 107 10.78 6.54 -9.64
N ALA A 108 10.88 7.80 -10.05
CA ALA A 108 12.13 8.55 -10.11
C ALA A 108 12.44 9.35 -8.84
N ASP A 109 11.48 9.51 -7.92
CA ASP A 109 11.59 10.37 -6.74
C ASP A 109 11.59 9.59 -5.42
N PRO A 110 12.74 8.98 -5.02
CA PRO A 110 12.84 8.28 -3.76
C PRO A 110 12.91 9.24 -2.57
N CYS A 111 12.13 8.96 -1.54
CA CYS A 111 12.12 9.77 -0.31
C CYS A 111 11.97 8.89 0.94
N THR A 112 12.25 9.47 2.10
CA THR A 112 12.04 8.83 3.41
C THR A 112 10.65 9.14 3.92
N TRP A 113 10.02 8.22 4.64
CA TRP A 113 8.63 8.35 5.06
C TRP A 113 8.47 8.23 6.57
N LYS A 114 7.62 9.10 7.12
CA LYS A 114 7.02 8.94 8.45
C LYS A 114 5.53 8.80 8.23
N LEU A 115 4.96 7.68 8.66
CA LEU A 115 3.57 7.33 8.38
C LEU A 115 2.84 7.14 9.69
N GLU A 116 1.69 7.78 9.84
CA GLU A 116 0.88 7.73 11.06
C GLU A 116 -0.54 7.31 10.70
N PHE A 117 -0.99 6.20 11.28
CA PHE A 117 -2.32 5.65 10.99
C PHE A 117 -3.12 5.49 12.26
N THR A 118 -4.22 6.24 12.38
CA THR A 118 -5.16 6.11 13.48
C THR A 118 -6.34 5.23 13.07
N VAL A 119 -6.50 4.09 13.74
CA VAL A 119 -7.53 3.09 13.42
C VAL A 119 -8.31 2.69 14.68
N ASP A 120 -9.45 2.01 14.50
CA ASP A 120 -10.18 1.45 15.63
C ASP A 120 -9.29 0.54 16.49
N LYS A 121 -9.49 0.54 17.82
CA LYS A 121 -8.66 -0.23 18.76
C LYS A 121 -8.56 -1.72 18.43
N HIS A 122 -9.58 -2.29 17.78
CA HIS A 122 -9.64 -3.70 17.40
C HIS A 122 -8.99 -4.01 16.04
N LEU A 123 -8.63 -2.99 15.25
CA LEU A 123 -8.00 -3.15 13.94
C LEU A 123 -6.49 -2.91 14.04
N THR A 124 -5.70 -3.53 13.18
CA THR A 124 -4.25 -3.35 13.12
C THR A 124 -3.90 -2.69 11.79
N ALA A 125 -3.14 -1.59 11.83
CA ALA A 125 -2.62 -0.93 10.65
C ALA A 125 -1.23 -1.46 10.33
N VAL A 126 -1.04 -1.98 9.12
CA VAL A 126 0.22 -2.55 8.63
C VAL A 126 0.68 -1.73 7.43
N SER A 127 1.88 -1.15 7.52
CA SER A 127 2.45 -0.32 6.47
C SER A 127 3.96 -0.54 6.33
N CYS A 128 4.57 0.19 5.40
CA CYS A 128 6.00 0.15 5.09
C CYS A 128 6.83 0.84 6.18
N GLY A 129 8.07 0.37 6.37
CA GLY A 129 8.98 0.88 7.40
C GLY A 129 8.87 0.17 8.74
N GLU A 130 9.69 0.58 9.70
CA GLU A 130 9.71 0.02 11.05
C GLU A 130 8.55 0.55 11.88
N LEU A 131 7.90 -0.31 12.65
CA LEU A 131 6.92 0.11 13.64
C LEU A 131 7.66 0.71 14.85
N VAL A 132 7.58 2.02 15.01
CA VAL A 132 8.27 2.76 16.09
C VAL A 132 7.48 2.66 17.38
N GLU A 133 6.19 2.97 17.32
CA GLU A 133 5.31 2.93 18.48
C GLU A 133 3.84 2.78 18.08
N VAL A 134 3.04 2.33 19.06
CA VAL A 134 1.58 2.29 18.97
C VAL A 134 1.02 2.99 20.20
N VAL A 135 0.28 4.08 19.98
CA VAL A 135 -0.25 4.93 21.06
C VAL A 135 -1.77 4.87 21.03
N MET A 136 -2.40 4.62 22.19
CA MET A 136 -3.86 4.72 22.31
C MET A 136 -4.30 6.18 22.28
N THR A 137 -5.42 6.48 21.63
CA THR A 137 -6.02 7.82 21.72
C THR A 137 -6.48 8.11 23.15
N PRO A 138 -6.59 9.39 23.57
CA PRO A 138 -6.99 9.74 24.94
C PRO A 138 -8.33 9.15 25.39
N ASP A 139 -9.24 8.89 24.45
CA ASP A 139 -10.55 8.27 24.69
C ASP A 139 -10.53 6.73 24.70
N LEU A 140 -9.37 6.11 24.45
CA LEU A 140 -9.14 4.66 24.37
C LEU A 140 -9.99 3.94 23.32
N ARG A 141 -10.53 4.66 22.33
CA ARG A 141 -11.36 4.07 21.25
C ARG A 141 -10.54 3.67 20.04
N ARG A 142 -9.43 4.35 19.81
CA ARG A 142 -8.56 4.16 18.64
C ARG A 142 -7.12 4.00 19.09
N LYS A 143 -6.29 3.56 18.16
CA LYS A 143 -4.84 3.53 18.33
C LYS A 143 -4.16 4.08 17.08
N THR A 144 -3.05 4.76 17.29
CA THR A 144 -2.23 5.38 16.27
C THR A 144 -0.93 4.58 16.14
N PHE A 145 -0.68 4.05 14.95
CA PHE A 145 0.56 3.37 14.60
C PHE A 145 1.52 4.38 13.97
N HIS A 146 2.74 4.45 14.49
CA HIS A 146 3.81 5.31 13.95
C HIS A 146 4.84 4.43 13.25
N TYR A 147 4.93 4.56 11.93
CA TYR A 147 5.92 3.88 11.11
C TYR A 147 6.99 4.84 10.61
N SER A 148 8.23 4.35 10.52
CA SER A 148 9.37 5.10 10.01
C SER A 148 10.11 4.29 8.94
N LEU A 149 10.20 4.83 7.72
CA LEU A 149 10.95 4.25 6.62
C LEU A 149 12.10 5.20 6.24
N THR A 150 13.29 4.89 6.75
CA THR A 150 14.50 5.71 6.57
C THR A 150 15.25 5.41 5.28
N THR A 151 15.09 4.20 4.73
CA THR A 151 15.60 3.86 3.41
C THR A 151 14.75 4.55 2.36
N PRO A 152 15.34 5.39 1.47
CA PRO A 152 14.56 6.12 0.48
C PRO A 152 13.82 5.18 -0.48
N VAL A 153 12.51 5.37 -0.60
CA VAL A 153 11.66 4.66 -1.57
C VAL A 153 10.68 5.63 -2.23
N CYS A 154 10.32 5.33 -3.46
CA CYS A 154 9.37 6.13 -4.22
C CYS A 154 7.94 5.91 -3.71
N ALA A 155 7.07 6.91 -3.87
CA ALA A 155 5.68 6.86 -3.39
C ALA A 155 4.89 5.61 -3.85
N PRO A 156 5.04 5.11 -5.10
CA PRO A 156 4.46 3.84 -5.54
C PRO A 156 4.73 2.61 -4.66
N ASN A 157 5.78 2.64 -3.85
CA ASN A 157 6.20 1.53 -2.99
C ASN A 157 5.69 1.65 -1.54
N ILE A 158 4.77 2.57 -1.28
CA ILE A 158 4.11 2.73 0.02
C ILE A 158 2.74 2.08 -0.05
N ALA A 159 2.38 1.34 0.99
CA ALA A 159 1.11 0.66 1.09
C ALA A 159 0.56 0.66 2.52
N LEU A 160 -0.74 0.45 2.64
CA LEU A 160 -1.43 0.27 3.91
C LEU A 160 -2.41 -0.88 3.79
N ALA A 161 -2.44 -1.72 4.81
CA ALA A 161 -3.53 -2.64 5.07
C ALA A 161 -4.05 -2.40 6.50
N VAL A 162 -5.37 -2.35 6.68
CA VAL A 162 -6.01 -2.21 7.99
C VAL A 162 -7.08 -3.27 8.13
N GLY A 163 -7.00 -4.06 9.20
CA GLY A 163 -7.97 -5.13 9.42
C GLY A 163 -7.81 -5.77 10.79
N PRO A 164 -8.71 -6.67 11.18
CA PRO A 164 -8.67 -7.41 12.43
C PRO A 164 -7.63 -8.54 12.36
N PHE A 165 -6.39 -8.20 12.04
CA PHE A 165 -5.37 -9.19 11.71
C PHE A 165 -4.87 -9.96 12.93
N GLU A 166 -4.76 -11.28 12.79
CA GLU A 166 -3.96 -12.15 13.63
C GLU A 166 -2.48 -12.02 13.21
N ILE A 167 -1.59 -11.94 14.19
CA ILE A 167 -0.15 -11.70 13.97
C ILE A 167 0.61 -13.02 14.18
N TYR A 168 1.48 -13.35 13.23
CA TYR A 168 2.39 -14.49 13.31
C TYR A 168 3.81 -14.05 12.96
N VAL A 169 4.71 -14.05 13.95
CA VAL A 169 6.13 -13.79 13.74
C VAL A 169 6.79 -15.08 13.27
N ASP A 170 7.62 -14.99 12.22
CA ASP A 170 8.31 -16.18 11.71
C ASP A 170 9.25 -16.76 12.78
N PRO A 171 9.26 -18.10 12.97
CA PRO A 171 10.04 -18.74 14.02
C PRO A 171 11.54 -18.82 13.71
N HIS A 172 11.96 -18.71 12.45
CA HIS A 172 13.35 -18.78 12.01
C HIS A 172 13.93 -17.39 11.73
N MET A 173 13.10 -16.43 11.28
CA MET A 173 13.49 -15.04 11.00
C MET A 173 12.59 -14.04 11.74
N HIS A 174 12.99 -13.60 12.93
CA HIS A 174 12.16 -12.73 13.78
C HIS A 174 11.87 -11.35 13.18
N GLU A 175 12.64 -10.92 12.18
CA GLU A 175 12.41 -9.70 11.39
C GLU A 175 11.23 -9.83 10.43
N VAL A 176 10.71 -11.04 10.20
CA VAL A 176 9.58 -11.33 9.33
C VAL A 176 8.30 -11.48 10.15
N THR A 177 7.28 -10.69 9.82
CA THR A 177 5.97 -10.74 10.48
C THR A 177 4.84 -10.91 9.47
N HIS A 178 3.97 -11.86 9.74
CA HIS A 178 2.81 -12.17 8.91
C HIS A 178 1.52 -11.76 9.59
N PHE A 179 0.55 -11.35 8.77
CA PHE A 179 -0.76 -10.88 9.19
C PHE A 179 -1.82 -11.58 8.34
N CYS A 180 -2.84 -12.15 8.97
CA CYS A 180 -3.98 -12.73 8.26
C CYS A 180 -5.28 -12.35 8.94
N LEU A 181 -6.40 -12.46 8.22
CA LEU A 181 -7.73 -12.31 8.82
C LEU A 181 -7.97 -13.39 9.89
N PRO A 182 -8.91 -13.15 10.84
CA PRO A 182 -9.19 -14.09 11.93
C PRO A 182 -9.51 -15.50 11.43
N GLN A 183 -9.12 -16.51 12.21
CA GLN A 183 -9.36 -17.94 11.94
C GLN A 183 -8.53 -18.54 10.80
N LEU A 184 -7.70 -17.75 10.11
CA LEU A 184 -6.85 -18.22 9.01
C LEU A 184 -5.42 -18.56 9.46
N LEU A 185 -5.05 -18.30 10.72
CA LEU A 185 -3.71 -18.54 11.26
C LEU A 185 -3.15 -19.96 11.02
N PRO A 186 -3.92 -21.06 11.14
CA PRO A 186 -3.42 -22.40 10.84
C PRO A 186 -3.03 -22.60 9.36
N LEU A 187 -3.74 -21.94 8.45
CA LEU A 187 -3.43 -21.97 7.01
C LEU A 187 -2.18 -21.13 6.75
N LEU A 188 -2.14 -19.91 7.30
CA LEU A 188 -0.99 -19.00 7.19
C LEU A 188 0.32 -19.68 7.58
N LYS A 189 0.36 -20.35 8.74
CA LYS A 189 1.56 -21.07 9.24
C LYS A 189 2.09 -22.10 8.25
N ASN A 190 1.21 -22.80 7.55
CA ASN A 190 1.62 -23.79 6.55
C ASN A 190 2.10 -23.12 5.27
N THR A 191 1.45 -22.04 4.86
CA THR A 191 1.77 -21.31 3.63
C THR A 191 3.12 -20.60 3.69
N VAL A 192 3.46 -19.99 4.81
CA VAL A 192 4.70 -19.19 4.94
C VAL A 192 5.90 -20.01 5.41
N ARG A 193 5.73 -21.31 5.65
CA ARG A 193 6.74 -22.18 6.31
C ARG A 193 8.12 -22.19 5.62
N TYR A 194 8.15 -22.00 4.31
CA TYR A 194 9.37 -22.04 3.49
C TYR A 194 9.91 -20.63 3.18
N LEU A 195 9.32 -19.57 3.74
CA LEU A 195 9.73 -18.21 3.42
C LEU A 195 11.17 -17.92 3.86
N HIS A 196 11.57 -18.40 5.05
CA HIS A 196 12.95 -18.26 5.53
C HIS A 196 13.97 -18.92 4.57
N GLU A 197 13.67 -20.11 4.02
CA GLU A 197 14.52 -20.78 3.02
C GLU A 197 14.64 -19.94 1.73
N ALA A 198 13.56 -19.27 1.33
CA ALA A 198 13.59 -18.37 0.18
C ALA A 198 14.46 -17.13 0.44
N PHE A 199 14.38 -16.55 1.65
CA PHE A 199 15.28 -15.47 2.07
C PHE A 199 16.74 -15.92 2.03
N GLU A 200 17.07 -17.06 2.65
CA GLU A 200 18.42 -17.62 2.64
C GLU A 200 18.95 -17.83 1.21
N PHE A 201 18.13 -18.40 0.32
CA PHE A 201 18.48 -18.61 -1.07
C PHE A 201 18.78 -17.28 -1.81
N PHE A 202 17.95 -16.25 -1.63
CA PHE A 202 18.18 -14.96 -2.27
C PHE A 202 19.38 -14.22 -1.68
N GLU A 203 19.59 -14.29 -0.37
CA GLU A 203 20.75 -13.67 0.28
C GLU A 203 22.07 -14.32 -0.16
N GLU A 204 22.09 -15.65 -0.29
CA GLU A 204 23.24 -16.40 -0.83
C GLU A 204 23.47 -16.04 -2.30
N THR A 205 22.42 -16.09 -3.12
CA THR A 205 22.49 -15.84 -4.57
C THR A 205 22.95 -14.40 -4.88
N LEU A 206 22.40 -13.42 -4.17
CA LEU A 206 22.73 -12.01 -4.36
C LEU A 206 23.97 -11.58 -3.56
N SER A 207 24.49 -12.46 -2.69
CA SER A 207 25.61 -12.18 -1.79
C SER A 207 25.41 -10.90 -0.96
N THR A 208 24.16 -10.62 -0.60
CA THR A 208 23.76 -9.46 0.22
C THR A 208 22.60 -9.85 1.10
N ARG A 209 22.56 -9.28 2.31
CA ARG A 209 21.39 -9.41 3.17
C ARG A 209 20.20 -8.62 2.64
N TYR A 210 19.01 -9.00 3.09
CA TYR A 210 17.80 -8.22 2.87
C TYR A 210 18.03 -6.75 3.29
N PRO A 211 17.75 -5.77 2.41
CA PRO A 211 18.21 -4.39 2.59
C PRO A 211 17.40 -3.56 3.61
N PHE A 212 16.32 -4.13 4.17
CA PHE A 212 15.51 -3.49 5.20
C PHE A 212 15.59 -4.27 6.51
N SER A 213 15.22 -3.63 7.61
CA SER A 213 15.28 -4.20 8.96
C SER A 213 14.12 -5.13 9.32
N CYS A 214 13.01 -5.05 8.58
CA CYS A 214 11.86 -5.92 8.76
C CYS A 214 11.14 -6.17 7.44
N TYR A 215 10.42 -7.28 7.38
CA TYR A 215 9.55 -7.61 6.27
C TYR A 215 8.17 -8.03 6.79
N LYS A 216 7.12 -7.53 6.15
CA LYS A 216 5.74 -7.80 6.53
C LYS A 216 4.99 -8.46 5.39
N GLN A 217 4.16 -9.45 5.69
CA GLN A 217 3.27 -10.07 4.70
C GLN A 217 1.85 -10.05 5.23
N VAL A 218 0.92 -9.44 4.49
CA VAL A 218 -0.49 -9.32 4.88
C VAL A 218 -1.34 -10.10 3.90
N PHE A 219 -2.18 -10.99 4.40
CA PHE A 219 -3.14 -11.75 3.60
C PHE A 219 -4.52 -11.10 3.69
N VAL A 220 -5.05 -10.67 2.55
CA VAL A 220 -6.33 -9.95 2.40
C VAL A 220 -7.23 -10.66 1.39
N ASP A 221 -8.53 -10.46 1.51
CA ASP A 221 -9.51 -10.98 0.55
C ASP A 221 -9.73 -9.96 -0.58
N GLU A 222 -10.30 -10.40 -1.69
CA GLU A 222 -10.61 -9.56 -2.87
C GLU A 222 -9.40 -8.81 -3.47
N LEU A 223 -8.18 -9.33 -3.29
CA LEU A 223 -7.01 -8.78 -3.98
C LEU A 223 -7.08 -9.13 -5.48
N ASP A 224 -6.93 -8.12 -6.34
CA ASP A 224 -7.01 -8.29 -7.81
C ASP A 224 -5.89 -9.18 -8.37
N THR A 225 -4.73 -9.20 -7.72
CA THR A 225 -3.57 -10.03 -8.06
C THR A 225 -3.25 -11.01 -6.95
N ASP A 226 -2.45 -12.03 -7.23
CA ASP A 226 -2.04 -12.99 -6.20
C ASP A 226 -1.19 -12.31 -5.12
N ILE A 227 -0.22 -11.49 -5.53
CA ILE A 227 0.70 -10.79 -4.64
C ILE A 227 1.01 -9.40 -5.21
N SER A 228 0.97 -8.40 -4.34
CA SER A 228 1.39 -7.02 -4.56
C SER A 228 2.57 -6.71 -3.65
N ALA A 229 3.73 -6.39 -4.24
CA ALA A 229 4.98 -6.14 -3.51
C ALA A 229 5.26 -4.64 -3.36
N TYR A 230 5.69 -4.25 -2.16
CA TYR A 230 6.08 -2.89 -1.78
C TYR A 230 7.42 -2.91 -1.02
N ALA A 231 7.89 -1.77 -0.50
CA ALA A 231 9.25 -1.65 0.07
C ALA A 231 9.59 -2.69 1.17
N THR A 232 8.76 -2.78 2.21
CA THR A 232 8.96 -3.70 3.36
C THR A 232 7.69 -4.51 3.66
N LEU A 233 6.80 -4.59 2.67
CA LEU A 233 5.44 -5.10 2.83
C LEU A 233 5.04 -5.78 1.54
N SER A 234 4.43 -6.96 1.66
CA SER A 234 3.72 -7.61 0.57
C SER A 234 2.28 -7.86 0.99
N ILE A 235 1.35 -7.50 0.12
CA ILE A 235 -0.07 -7.80 0.30
C ILE A 235 -0.39 -8.97 -0.63
N ALA A 236 -0.88 -10.06 -0.07
CA ALA A 236 -1.14 -11.31 -0.77
C ALA A 236 -2.61 -11.71 -0.65
N SER A 237 -3.12 -12.41 -1.66
CA SER A 237 -4.49 -12.92 -1.64
C SER A 237 -4.62 -14.05 -0.62
N VAL A 238 -5.73 -14.06 0.14
CA VAL A 238 -6.08 -15.21 0.98
C VAL A 238 -6.21 -16.50 0.17
N HIS A 239 -6.49 -16.40 -1.13
CA HIS A 239 -6.55 -17.55 -2.02
C HIS A 239 -5.25 -18.32 -2.07
N LEU A 240 -4.09 -17.73 -1.74
CA LEU A 240 -2.79 -18.43 -1.67
C LEU A 240 -2.59 -19.26 -0.40
N MET A 241 -3.44 -19.09 0.63
CA MET A 241 -3.31 -19.83 1.88
C MET A 241 -3.80 -21.27 1.79
N HIS A 242 -3.03 -22.23 2.28
CA HIS A 242 -3.35 -23.65 2.15
C HIS A 242 -3.10 -24.43 3.44
N SER A 243 -3.83 -25.53 3.59
CA SER A 243 -3.55 -26.51 4.62
C SER A 243 -2.43 -27.46 4.18
N ILE A 244 -1.93 -28.27 5.11
CA ILE A 244 -0.95 -29.31 4.82
C ILE A 244 -1.50 -30.43 3.90
N ALA A 245 -2.83 -30.55 3.78
CA ALA A 245 -3.49 -31.61 3.02
C ALA A 245 -3.60 -31.30 1.51
N ILE A 246 -3.36 -30.05 1.11
CA ILE A 246 -3.43 -29.63 -0.29
C ILE A 246 -2.04 -29.81 -0.90
N ILE A 247 -1.90 -30.78 -1.81
CA ILE A 247 -0.65 -31.10 -2.50
C ILE A 247 -0.56 -30.37 -3.86
N ASP A 248 -1.70 -30.11 -4.48
CA ASP A 248 -1.78 -29.49 -5.81
C ASP A 248 -2.70 -28.27 -5.75
N ARG A 249 -2.15 -27.10 -6.06
CA ARG A 249 -2.91 -25.88 -6.31
C ARG A 249 -3.03 -25.76 -7.81
N LEU A 250 -4.19 -26.16 -8.34
CA LEU A 250 -4.52 -25.91 -9.74
C LEU A 250 -4.44 -24.40 -9.99
N ILE A 251 -3.46 -24.03 -10.81
CA ILE A 251 -3.19 -22.70 -11.36
C ILE A 251 -4.34 -22.28 -12.27
#